data_AF-Q2S073-F1
#
_entry.id   AF-Q2S073-F1
#
_cell.length_a   1.000
_cell.length_b   1.000
_cell.length_c   1.000
_cell.angle_alpha   90.00
_cell.angle_beta   90.00
_cell.angle_gamma   90.00
#
_symmetry.space_group_name_H-M   'P 1'
#
loop_
_entity.id
_entity.type
_entity.pdbx_description
1 polymer ?
#
loop_
_entity_poly.entity_id
_entity_poly.type
_entity_poly.pdbx_seq_one_letter_code
_entity_poly.pdbx_strand_id
1 'polypeptide(L)'
;MQESIAYDFQQGAFSRAYRSVVREDAGALRAVAVTSPETSVDSVRTGETDGVRQVWWSFPDRSAPARFDVQYVLDEALYERGGRNVARLDVMADGAVVPTRTVDVQVILPAAFDLQRGDVVLRPDAGTVRREAGRIVASFHRDRVEEGDDLSVEVSFPKQAAGEHLPTTADFLLGLFLVVVGGAAGGVAA
;
A
#
# COMPACT_ATOMS: atom_id res chain seq x y z
N MET A 1 -5.58 -8.41 1.99
CA MET A 1 -4.11 -8.25 1.89
C MET A 1 -3.44 -9.20 2.86
N GLN A 2 -2.25 -9.68 2.51
CA GLN A 2 -1.37 -10.44 3.39
C GLN A 2 0.07 -9.98 3.16
N GLU A 3 0.84 -9.84 4.23
CA GLU A 3 2.20 -9.32 4.18
C GLU A 3 3.09 -10.06 5.18
N SER A 4 4.35 -10.23 4.85
CA SER A 4 5.38 -10.80 5.72
C SER A 4 6.58 -9.87 5.73
N ILE A 5 6.98 -9.42 6.91
CA ILE A 5 8.00 -8.38 7.10
C ILE A 5 9.00 -8.87 8.14
N ALA A 6 10.28 -8.98 7.79
CA ALA A 6 11.33 -9.35 8.75
C ALA A 6 12.15 -8.11 9.17
N TYR A 7 12.01 -7.70 10.43
CA TYR A 7 12.77 -6.58 10.97
C TYR A 7 14.14 -7.04 11.44
N ASP A 8 15.17 -6.27 11.09
CA ASP A 8 16.54 -6.50 11.50
C ASP A 8 16.95 -5.50 12.60
N PHE A 9 16.73 -5.90 13.85
CA PHE A 9 17.02 -5.08 15.02
C PHE A 9 18.53 -5.06 15.31
N GLN A 10 19.29 -4.19 14.64
CA GLN A 10 20.75 -4.24 14.76
C GLN A 10 21.33 -3.50 15.98
N GLN A 11 20.58 -2.57 16.62
CA GLN A 11 21.04 -1.83 17.81
C GLN A 11 19.86 -1.32 18.65
N GLY A 12 19.83 -1.63 19.95
CA GLY A 12 18.76 -1.19 20.88
C GLY A 12 17.77 -2.30 21.26
N ALA A 13 16.79 -1.95 22.08
CA ALA A 13 15.67 -2.82 22.47
C ALA A 13 14.38 -2.26 21.88
N PHE A 14 13.65 -3.10 21.17
CA PHE A 14 12.41 -2.73 20.49
C PHE A 14 11.26 -3.58 21.02
N SER A 15 10.12 -2.94 21.24
CA SER A 15 8.87 -3.59 21.68
C SER A 15 7.64 -3.12 20.90
N ARG A 16 7.85 -2.33 19.85
CA ARG A 16 6.77 -1.73 19.06
C ARG A 16 7.17 -1.71 17.59
N ALA A 17 6.19 -1.97 16.74
CA ALA A 17 6.26 -1.70 15.31
C ALA A 17 4.90 -1.18 14.84
N TYR A 18 4.92 -0.50 13.70
CA TYR A 18 3.71 0.06 13.10
C TYR A 18 3.74 -0.13 11.60
N ARG A 19 2.55 -0.03 11.03
CA ARG A 19 2.34 -0.06 9.59
C ARG A 19 1.33 0.98 9.18
N SER A 20 1.75 1.90 8.33
CA SER A 20 0.83 2.79 7.61
C SER A 20 0.06 2.00 6.56
N VAL A 21 -1.25 2.19 6.56
CA VAL A 21 -2.19 1.60 5.65
C VAL A 21 -2.79 2.73 4.84
N VAL A 22 -2.73 2.56 3.52
CA VAL A 22 -3.18 3.47 2.43
C VAL A 22 -4.03 4.66 2.88
N ARG A 23 -3.56 5.88 2.55
CA ARG A 23 -4.25 7.19 2.52
C ARG A 23 -4.99 7.69 3.77
N GLU A 24 -5.24 9.00 3.72
CA GLU A 24 -6.08 9.75 4.65
C GLU A 24 -7.54 9.27 4.63
N ASP A 25 -8.10 9.12 3.43
CA ASP A 25 -9.54 8.84 3.24
C ASP A 25 -9.85 7.38 2.87
N ALA A 26 -8.89 6.46 3.00
CA ALA A 26 -9.20 5.07 2.71
C ALA A 26 -10.27 4.53 3.67
N GLY A 27 -11.14 3.67 3.14
CA GLY A 27 -12.22 3.04 3.89
C GLY A 27 -11.72 2.20 5.07
N ALA A 28 -12.67 1.58 5.77
CA ALA A 28 -12.38 0.86 7.01
C ALA A 28 -11.32 -0.23 6.84
N LEU A 29 -10.39 -0.29 7.80
CA LEU A 29 -9.47 -1.42 7.95
C LEU A 29 -10.16 -2.50 8.79
N ARG A 30 -10.29 -3.71 8.25
CA ARG A 30 -11.01 -4.82 8.91
C ARG A 30 -10.17 -6.08 8.99
N ALA A 31 -10.59 -6.97 9.90
CA ALA A 31 -10.03 -8.31 10.07
C ALA A 31 -8.50 -8.30 10.24
N VAL A 32 -7.99 -7.32 11.00
CA VAL A 32 -6.56 -7.15 11.23
C VAL A 32 -6.04 -8.25 12.15
N ALA A 33 -4.99 -8.94 11.71
CA ALA A 33 -4.26 -9.91 12.48
C ALA A 33 -2.76 -9.71 12.27
N VAL A 34 -2.00 -9.83 13.36
CA VAL A 34 -0.54 -9.81 13.34
C VAL A 34 -0.05 -11.03 14.11
N THR A 35 0.83 -11.81 13.51
CA THR A 35 1.46 -12.97 14.13
C THR A 35 2.97 -12.96 13.91
N SER A 36 3.72 -13.63 14.78
CA SER A 36 5.15 -13.84 14.59
C SER A 36 5.54 -15.25 15.03
N PRO A 37 6.40 -15.95 14.28
CA PRO A 37 6.96 -17.22 14.75
C PRO A 37 8.08 -17.03 15.78
N GLU A 38 8.75 -15.88 15.84
CA GLU A 38 9.86 -15.62 16.76
C GLU A 38 9.43 -14.93 18.07
N THR A 39 8.19 -14.44 18.16
CA THR A 39 7.71 -13.72 19.34
C THR A 39 6.20 -13.75 19.52
N SER A 40 5.74 -13.63 20.77
CA SER A 40 4.36 -13.27 21.04
C SER A 40 4.07 -11.84 20.57
N VAL A 41 2.84 -11.63 20.11
CA VAL A 41 2.26 -10.31 19.86
C VAL A 41 1.37 -10.00 21.05
N ASP A 42 1.71 -8.96 21.81
CA ASP A 42 1.02 -8.63 23.07
C ASP A 42 -0.25 -7.83 22.82
N SER A 43 -0.23 -6.96 21.80
CA SER A 43 -1.40 -6.20 21.39
C SER A 43 -1.33 -5.81 19.93
N VAL A 44 -2.51 -5.68 19.30
CA VAL A 44 -2.70 -5.11 17.96
C VAL A 44 -3.74 -4.02 18.07
N ARG A 45 -3.46 -2.85 17.50
CA ARG A 45 -4.34 -1.69 17.50
C ARG A 45 -4.43 -1.11 16.11
N THR A 46 -5.59 -0.56 15.79
CA THR A 46 -5.82 0.20 14.56
C THR A 46 -6.26 1.62 14.94
N GLY A 47 -6.04 2.56 14.03
CA GLY A 47 -6.36 3.97 14.27
C GLY A 47 -5.75 4.83 13.18
N GLU A 48 -5.59 6.10 13.46
CA GLU A 48 -5.24 7.11 12.45
C GLU A 48 -4.19 8.05 13.01
N THR A 49 -3.24 8.47 12.19
CA THR A 49 -2.19 9.42 12.55
C THR A 49 -1.86 10.25 11.32
N ASP A 50 -1.95 11.58 11.47
CA ASP A 50 -1.87 12.54 10.36
C ASP A 50 -2.81 12.16 9.22
N GLY A 51 -4.02 11.74 9.63
CA GLY A 51 -5.08 11.24 8.78
C GLY A 51 -4.81 9.88 8.13
N VAL A 52 -3.57 9.40 8.06
CA VAL A 52 -3.24 8.07 7.52
C VAL A 52 -3.63 6.97 8.51
N ARG A 53 -4.40 6.00 8.05
CA ARG A 53 -4.76 4.82 8.87
C ARG A 53 -3.53 3.97 9.16
N GLN A 54 -3.38 3.46 10.37
CA GLN A 54 -2.25 2.61 10.72
C GLN A 54 -2.66 1.40 11.57
N VAL A 55 -1.81 0.38 11.53
CA VAL A 55 -1.82 -0.77 12.43
C VAL A 55 -0.59 -0.68 13.31
N TRP A 56 -0.77 -0.70 14.63
CA TRP A 56 0.32 -0.81 15.60
C TRP A 56 0.26 -2.15 16.29
N TRP A 57 1.42 -2.71 16.58
CA TRP A 57 1.51 -3.87 17.45
C TRP A 57 2.67 -3.75 18.41
N SER A 58 2.53 -4.41 19.55
CA SER A 58 3.57 -4.51 20.58
C SER A 58 3.97 -5.95 20.80
N PHE A 59 5.20 -6.14 21.24
CA PHE A 59 5.82 -7.42 21.54
C PHE A 59 6.85 -7.25 22.67
N PRO A 60 7.26 -8.34 23.35
CA PRO A 60 8.30 -8.27 24.36
C PRO A 60 9.59 -7.66 23.81
N ASP A 61 10.29 -6.87 24.64
CA ASP A 61 11.54 -6.22 24.27
C ASP A 61 12.52 -7.23 23.65
N ARG A 62 13.04 -6.88 22.48
CA ARG A 62 13.97 -7.73 21.74
C ARG A 62 15.02 -6.94 20.99
N SER A 63 16.15 -7.61 20.79
CA SER A 63 17.27 -7.16 19.94
C SER A 63 17.64 -8.20 18.87
N ALA A 64 16.94 -9.35 18.83
CA ALA A 64 17.11 -10.36 17.81
C ALA A 64 16.04 -10.17 16.71
N PRO A 65 16.37 -10.40 15.43
CA PRO A 65 15.43 -10.27 14.32
C PRO A 65 14.11 -11.01 14.56
N ALA A 66 13.02 -10.49 14.01
CA ALA A 66 11.72 -11.15 14.03
C ALA A 66 10.94 -10.86 12.76
N ARG A 67 10.20 -11.88 12.31
CA ARG A 67 9.24 -11.76 11.22
C ARG A 67 7.85 -11.54 11.79
N PHE A 68 7.12 -10.62 11.19
CA PHE A 68 5.71 -10.42 11.46
C PHE A 68 4.91 -10.65 10.19
N ASP A 69 3.92 -11.55 10.29
CA ASP A 69 2.92 -11.78 9.27
C ASP A 69 1.70 -10.92 9.61
N VAL A 70 1.33 -10.02 8.69
CA VAL A 70 0.27 -9.03 8.85
C VAL A 70 -0.83 -9.30 7.83
N GLN A 71 -2.06 -9.51 8.30
CA GLN A 71 -3.23 -9.75 7.46
C GLN A 71 -4.30 -8.72 7.76
N TYR A 72 -4.93 -8.17 6.72
CA TYR A 72 -6.06 -7.24 6.86
C TYR A 72 -6.88 -7.13 5.56
N VAL A 73 -8.08 -6.59 5.69
CA VAL A 73 -8.96 -6.19 4.58
C VAL A 73 -9.03 -4.66 4.55
N LEU A 74 -8.86 -4.12 3.35
CA LEU A 74 -8.94 -2.71 3.04
C LEU A 74 -10.24 -2.45 2.26
N ASP A 75 -11.18 -1.75 2.88
CA ASP A 75 -12.36 -1.25 2.17
C ASP A 75 -11.99 0.02 1.39
N GLU A 76 -12.65 0.24 0.25
CA GLU A 76 -12.54 1.48 -0.54
C GLU A 76 -11.10 1.88 -0.91
N ALA A 77 -10.18 0.91 -0.98
CA ALA A 77 -8.77 1.15 -1.30
C ALA A 77 -8.48 1.21 -2.81
N LEU A 78 -9.50 1.46 -3.63
CA LEU A 78 -9.37 1.56 -5.07
C LEU A 78 -9.36 3.01 -5.50
N TYR A 79 -8.38 3.34 -6.33
CA TYR A 79 -8.39 4.53 -7.14
C TYR A 79 -8.86 4.21 -8.55
N GLU A 80 -9.24 5.24 -9.29
CA GLU A 80 -9.47 5.21 -10.72
C GLU A 80 -8.39 6.02 -11.43
N ARG A 81 -7.69 5.39 -12.38
CA ARG A 81 -6.67 6.06 -13.19
C ARG A 81 -6.78 5.56 -14.63
N GLY A 82 -7.14 6.45 -15.56
CA GLY A 82 -7.22 6.13 -16.99
C GLY A 82 -8.15 4.94 -17.30
N GLY A 83 -9.33 4.88 -16.68
CA GLY A 83 -10.30 3.80 -16.89
C GLY A 83 -9.96 2.46 -16.23
N ARG A 84 -8.99 2.45 -15.31
CA ARG A 84 -8.55 1.28 -14.56
C ARG A 84 -8.74 1.49 -13.07
N ASN A 85 -9.04 0.43 -12.34
CA ASN A 85 -8.89 0.46 -10.89
C ASN A 85 -7.41 0.26 -10.52
N VAL A 86 -6.98 0.92 -9.47
CA VAL A 86 -5.61 0.87 -8.94
C VAL A 86 -5.71 0.64 -7.44
N ALA A 87 -5.08 -0.42 -6.95
CA ALA A 87 -4.83 -0.62 -5.53
C ALA A 87 -3.36 -0.29 -5.27
N ARG A 88 -3.08 0.78 -4.54
CA ARG A 88 -1.72 1.18 -4.15
C ARG A 88 -1.55 0.95 -2.66
N LEU A 89 -0.39 0.43 -2.27
CA LEU A 89 -0.01 0.20 -0.90
C LEU A 89 1.41 0.71 -0.66
N ASP A 90 1.55 1.64 0.27
CA ASP A 90 2.85 2.04 0.79
C ASP A 90 3.24 1.03 1.89
N VAL A 91 4.23 0.20 1.56
CA VAL A 91 4.74 -0.92 2.35
C VAL A 91 5.68 -0.45 3.45
N MET A 92 6.55 0.49 3.10
CA MET A 92 7.37 1.25 4.03
C MET A 92 7.16 2.72 3.71
N ALA A 93 6.76 3.48 4.72
CA ALA A 93 6.64 4.93 4.64
C ALA A 93 7.96 5.59 5.08
N ASP A 94 8.18 6.83 4.63
CA ASP A 94 9.30 7.65 5.05
C ASP A 94 9.44 7.67 6.58
N GLY A 95 10.68 7.50 7.06
CA GLY A 95 10.99 7.51 8.50
C GLY A 95 11.01 6.14 9.18
N ALA A 96 11.00 5.04 8.43
CA ALA A 96 11.31 3.72 8.99
C ALA A 96 12.72 3.71 9.60
N VAL A 97 12.79 3.63 10.93
CA VAL A 97 14.04 3.67 11.72
C VAL A 97 14.72 2.32 11.90
N VAL A 98 14.13 1.24 11.38
CA VAL A 98 14.68 -0.12 11.47
C VAL A 98 14.80 -0.70 10.07
N PRO A 99 16.02 -1.05 9.61
CA PRO A 99 16.20 -1.77 8.36
C PRO A 99 15.35 -3.04 8.34
N THR A 100 14.72 -3.28 7.20
CA THR A 100 13.84 -4.44 7.04
C THR A 100 14.41 -5.35 5.96
N ARG A 101 14.50 -6.64 6.29
CA ARG A 101 14.87 -7.70 5.37
C ARG A 101 13.63 -8.44 4.93
N THR A 102 13.68 -9.01 3.73
CA THR A 102 12.71 -9.98 3.22
C THR A 102 11.27 -9.50 3.42
N VAL A 103 10.86 -8.57 2.56
CA VAL A 103 9.50 -8.04 2.54
C VAL A 103 8.72 -8.76 1.44
N ASP A 104 7.71 -9.51 1.85
CA ASP A 104 6.78 -10.20 0.96
C ASP A 104 5.40 -9.57 1.09
N VAL A 105 4.80 -9.17 -0.04
CA VAL A 105 3.47 -8.55 -0.06
C VAL A 105 2.58 -9.29 -1.02
N GLN A 106 1.37 -9.63 -0.57
CA GLN A 106 0.33 -10.25 -1.36
C GLN A 106 -0.95 -9.40 -1.38
N VAL A 107 -1.30 -8.98 -2.58
CA VAL A 107 -2.56 -8.32 -2.88
C VAL A 107 -3.52 -9.33 -3.48
N ILE A 108 -4.57 -9.66 -2.73
CA ILE A 108 -5.59 -10.64 -3.10
C ILE A 108 -6.83 -9.88 -3.56
N LEU A 109 -7.15 -9.97 -4.85
CA LEU A 109 -8.32 -9.32 -5.41
C LEU A 109 -9.58 -10.18 -5.21
N PRO A 110 -10.76 -9.54 -5.01
CA PRO A 110 -12.04 -10.25 -4.91
C PRO A 110 -12.29 -11.19 -6.08
N ALA A 111 -12.78 -12.40 -5.80
CA ALA A 111 -13.13 -13.38 -6.85
C ALA A 111 -14.24 -12.86 -7.78
N ALA A 112 -15.11 -11.99 -7.26
CA ALA A 112 -16.23 -11.39 -7.99
C ALA A 112 -15.81 -10.52 -9.18
N PHE A 113 -14.55 -10.08 -9.24
CA PHE A 113 -14.03 -9.28 -10.34
C PHE A 113 -13.70 -10.11 -11.60
N ASP A 114 -13.69 -11.44 -11.50
CA ASP A 114 -13.40 -12.41 -12.58
C ASP A 114 -12.21 -12.04 -13.50
N LEU A 115 -11.17 -11.48 -12.90
CA LEU A 115 -9.98 -11.03 -13.60
C LEU A 115 -9.13 -12.20 -14.09
N GLN A 116 -8.53 -12.05 -15.26
CA GLN A 116 -7.46 -12.91 -15.74
C GLN A 116 -6.09 -12.34 -15.36
N ARG A 117 -5.06 -13.20 -15.38
CA ARG A 117 -3.68 -12.78 -15.12
C ARG A 117 -3.25 -11.61 -16.02
N GLY A 118 -3.58 -11.67 -17.31
CA GLY A 118 -3.19 -10.66 -18.30
C GLY A 118 -3.85 -9.30 -18.12
N ASP A 119 -4.91 -9.22 -17.31
CA ASP A 119 -5.61 -7.96 -17.04
C ASP A 119 -4.87 -7.10 -16.00
N VAL A 120 -3.95 -7.70 -15.25
CA VAL A 120 -3.33 -7.13 -14.07
C VAL A 120 -1.94 -6.62 -14.40
N VAL A 121 -1.70 -5.36 -14.07
CA VAL A 121 -0.40 -4.69 -14.19
C VAL A 121 0.12 -4.40 -12.79
N LEU A 122 1.38 -4.71 -12.55
CA LEU A 122 2.04 -4.52 -11.26
C LEU A 122 3.03 -3.37 -11.34
N ARG A 123 3.19 -2.63 -10.24
CA ARG A 123 4.35 -1.75 -10.04
C ARG A 123 4.94 -1.98 -8.65
N PRO A 124 6.26 -2.10 -8.49
CA PRO A 124 7.22 -2.30 -9.58
C PRO A 124 6.93 -3.58 -10.37
N ASP A 125 7.33 -3.61 -11.64
CA ASP A 125 7.02 -4.70 -12.60
C ASP A 125 7.64 -6.06 -12.21
N ALA A 126 8.46 -6.09 -11.14
CA ALA A 126 9.15 -7.29 -10.63
C ALA A 126 8.23 -8.26 -9.84
N GLY A 127 6.95 -7.93 -9.66
CA GLY A 127 6.00 -8.82 -8.99
C GLY A 127 5.55 -10.01 -9.84
N THR A 128 4.78 -10.92 -9.24
CA THR A 128 4.16 -12.07 -9.91
C THR A 128 2.64 -12.06 -9.75
N VAL A 129 1.91 -12.54 -10.75
CA VAL A 129 0.44 -12.64 -10.70
C VAL A 129 0.04 -14.11 -10.83
N ARG A 130 -0.74 -14.62 -9.89
CA ARG A 130 -1.27 -15.99 -9.91
C ARG A 130 -2.79 -15.98 -9.76
N ARG A 131 -3.43 -17.06 -10.22
CA ARG A 131 -4.83 -17.33 -9.95
C ARG A 131 -4.91 -18.49 -8.97
N GLU A 132 -5.48 -18.24 -7.80
CA GLU A 132 -5.56 -19.21 -6.70
C GLU A 132 -6.99 -19.24 -6.16
N ALA A 133 -7.60 -20.42 -6.13
CA ALA A 133 -8.99 -20.59 -5.68
C ALA A 133 -9.97 -19.57 -6.30
N GLY A 134 -9.82 -19.30 -7.61
CA GLY A 134 -10.65 -18.35 -8.35
C GLY A 134 -10.29 -16.86 -8.19
N ARG A 135 -9.34 -16.53 -7.31
CA ARG A 135 -8.90 -15.14 -7.03
C ARG A 135 -7.59 -14.82 -7.72
N ILE A 136 -7.39 -13.56 -8.06
CA ILE A 136 -6.08 -13.04 -8.43
C ILE A 136 -5.28 -12.75 -7.17
N VAL A 137 -4.05 -13.27 -7.14
CA VAL A 137 -3.05 -12.98 -6.11
C VAL A 137 -1.85 -12.34 -6.81
N ALA A 138 -1.62 -11.06 -6.55
CA ALA A 138 -0.42 -10.35 -6.95
C ALA A 138 0.59 -10.39 -5.80
N SER A 139 1.82 -10.83 -6.07
CA SER A 139 2.87 -10.98 -5.07
C SER A 139 4.08 -10.12 -5.42
N PHE A 140 4.63 -9.46 -4.42
CA PHE A 140 5.84 -8.65 -4.51
C PHE A 140 6.85 -9.16 -3.50
N HIS A 141 8.13 -9.11 -3.86
CA HIS A 141 9.23 -9.50 -2.99
C HIS A 141 10.34 -8.45 -3.05
N ARG A 142 10.90 -8.13 -1.89
CA ARG A 142 12.06 -7.25 -1.76
C ARG A 142 13.00 -7.81 -0.69
N ASP A 143 14.24 -8.08 -1.06
CA ASP A 143 15.24 -8.63 -0.13
C ASP A 143 15.56 -7.69 1.03
N ARG A 144 15.56 -6.38 0.76
CA ARG A 144 15.92 -5.36 1.74
C ARG A 144 15.31 -3.99 1.43
N VAL A 145 14.89 -3.31 2.48
CA VAL A 145 14.56 -1.89 2.52
C VAL A 145 15.44 -1.25 3.58
N GLU A 146 16.28 -0.28 3.17
CA GLU A 146 17.19 0.38 4.10
C GLU A 146 16.43 1.34 5.02
N GLU A 147 17.11 1.80 6.08
CA GLU A 147 16.58 2.85 6.95
C GLU A 147 16.27 4.12 6.13
N GLY A 148 15.06 4.64 6.29
CA GLY A 148 14.60 5.84 5.56
C GLY A 148 14.18 5.62 4.11
N ASP A 149 14.35 4.43 3.52
CA ASP A 149 13.84 4.12 2.19
C ASP A 149 12.32 3.87 2.21
N ASP A 150 11.64 4.29 1.14
CA ASP A 150 10.25 3.96 0.89
C ASP A 150 10.11 2.66 0.07
N LEU A 151 8.98 1.98 0.24
CA LEU A 151 8.59 0.86 -0.61
C LEU A 151 7.11 0.97 -0.88
N SER A 152 6.70 1.15 -2.13
CA SER A 152 5.29 1.12 -2.54
C SER A 152 5.07 0.03 -3.59
N VAL A 153 3.91 -0.61 -3.51
CA VAL A 153 3.43 -1.55 -4.52
C VAL A 153 2.08 -1.09 -5.07
N GLU A 154 1.84 -1.33 -6.36
CA GLU A 154 0.62 -0.96 -7.07
C GLU A 154 0.13 -2.16 -7.88
N VAL A 155 -1.18 -2.42 -7.82
CA VAL A 155 -1.87 -3.41 -8.63
C VAL A 155 -2.97 -2.69 -9.41
N SER A 156 -2.86 -2.68 -10.73
CA SER A 156 -3.84 -2.04 -11.61
C SER A 156 -4.56 -3.06 -12.49
N PHE A 157 -5.86 -2.95 -12.61
CA PHE A 157 -6.73 -3.85 -13.37
C PHE A 157 -7.87 -3.06 -14.05
N PRO A 158 -8.58 -3.62 -15.05
CA PRO A 158 -9.74 -2.96 -15.66
C PRO A 158 -10.72 -2.49 -14.59
N LYS A 159 -11.46 -1.42 -14.84
CA LYS A 159 -12.44 -0.92 -13.88
C LYS A 159 -13.51 -1.98 -13.57
N GLN A 160 -13.62 -2.39 -12.32
CA GLN A 160 -14.58 -3.35 -11.76
C GLN A 160 -15.45 -2.73 -10.66
N ALA A 161 -14.95 -1.70 -9.98
CA ALA A 161 -15.64 -1.03 -8.90
C ALA A 161 -15.39 0.49 -8.95
N ALA A 162 -16.24 1.25 -8.28
CA ALA A 162 -15.97 2.66 -8.06
C ALA A 162 -14.68 2.82 -7.24
N GLY A 163 -13.86 3.78 -7.62
CA GLY A 163 -12.70 4.22 -6.84
C GLY A 163 -12.54 5.73 -6.93
N GLU A 164 -11.71 6.29 -6.07
CA GLU A 164 -11.42 7.72 -6.12
C GLU A 164 -10.54 8.09 -7.32
N HIS A 165 -10.85 9.20 -7.98
CA HIS A 165 -10.13 9.61 -9.18
C HIS A 165 -8.70 10.05 -8.85
N LEU A 166 -7.70 9.38 -9.43
CA LEU A 166 -6.32 9.85 -9.47
C LEU A 166 -6.08 10.59 -10.79
N PRO A 167 -5.68 11.88 -10.74
CA PRO A 167 -5.37 12.61 -11.96
C PRO A 167 -4.24 11.93 -12.74
N THR A 168 -4.42 11.88 -14.04
CA THR A 168 -3.40 11.40 -14.99
C THR A 168 -2.47 12.53 -15.41
N THR A 169 -1.29 12.21 -15.95
CA THR A 169 -0.40 13.22 -16.56
C THR A 169 -1.10 14.03 -17.66
N ALA A 170 -2.06 13.41 -18.37
CA ALA A 170 -2.88 14.08 -19.36
C ALA A 170 -3.86 15.10 -18.73
N ASP A 171 -4.39 14.81 -17.53
CA ASP A 171 -5.26 15.75 -16.79
C ASP A 171 -4.47 16.99 -16.33
N PHE A 172 -3.21 16.81 -15.93
CA PHE A 172 -2.32 17.93 -15.62
C PHE A 172 -2.02 18.80 -16.84
N LEU A 173 -1.80 18.21 -18.02
CA LEU A 173 -1.56 18.94 -19.26
C LEU A 173 -2.81 19.66 -19.78
N LEU A 174 -4.01 19.07 -19.61
CA LEU A 174 -5.28 19.70 -19.97
C LEU A 174 -5.59 20.91 -19.06
N GLY A 175 -5.30 20.79 -17.76
CA GLY A 175 -5.40 21.91 -16.81
C GLY A 175 -4.48 23.08 -17.16
N LEU A 176 -3.24 22.79 -17.58
CA LEU A 176 -2.30 23.83 -18.04
C LEU A 176 -2.79 24.53 -19.32
N PHE A 177 -3.35 23.79 -20.27
CA PHE A 177 -3.88 24.36 -21.51
C PHE A 177 -5.06 25.31 -21.26
N LEU A 178 -5.95 24.99 -20.32
CA LEU A 178 -7.07 25.86 -19.94
C LEU A 178 -6.62 27.17 -19.27
N VAL A 179 -5.54 27.16 -18.47
CA VAL A 179 -4.98 28.38 -17.88
C VAL A 179 -4.37 29.29 -18.96
N VAL A 180 -3.71 28.72 -19.97
CA VAL A 180 -3.11 29.48 -21.06
C VAL A 180 -4.17 30.11 -21.98
N VAL A 181 -5.29 29.40 -22.23
CA VAL A 181 -6.40 29.95 -23.03
C VAL A 181 -7.26 30.93 -22.22
N GLY A 182 -7.45 30.70 -20.93
CA GLY A 182 -8.17 31.62 -20.03
C GLY A 182 -7.42 32.93 -19.74
N GLY A 183 -6.08 32.90 -19.73
CA GLY A 183 -5.25 34.09 -19.56
C GLY A 183 -5.22 35.04 -20.76
N ALA A 184 -5.56 34.56 -21.96
CA ALA A 184 -5.56 35.39 -23.17
C ALA A 184 -6.88 36.15 -23.41
N ALA A 185 -7.95 35.85 -22.66
CA ALA A 185 -9.26 36.49 -22.84
C ALA A 185 -9.56 37.61 -21.81
N GLY A 186 -8.71 37.82 -20.80
CA GLY A 186 -8.93 38.78 -19.70
C GLY A 186 -8.27 40.15 -19.87
N GLY A 187 -8.02 40.59 -21.10
CA GLY A 187 -7.19 41.77 -21.38
C GLY A 187 -7.83 42.86 -22.23
N VAL A 188 -9.11 43.22 -22.01
CA VAL A 188 -9.64 44.54 -22.41
C VAL A 188 -10.75 44.96 -21.42
N ALA A 189 -10.40 45.76 -20.41
CA ALA A 189 -11.27 46.79 -19.81
C ALA A 189 -10.52 47.54 -18.69
N ALA A 190 -10.04 48.74 -19.05
CA ALA A 190 -9.95 49.99 -18.26
C ALA A 190 -8.71 50.79 -18.68
#